data_AF-A0A8T7HEI5-F1
#
_entry.id   AF-A0A8T7HEI5-F1
#
_cell.length_a   1.000
_cell.length_b   1.000
_cell.length_c   1.000
_cell.angle_alpha   90.00
_cell.angle_beta   90.00
_cell.angle_gamma   90.00
#
_symmetry.space_group_name_H-M   'P 1'
#
loop_
_entity.id
_entity.type
_entity.pdbx_description
1 polymer ?
#
loop_
_entity_poly.entity_id
_entity_poly.type
_entity_poly.pdbx_seq_one_letter_code
_entity_poly.pdbx_strand_id
1 'polypeptide(L)'
;MNKKGLAVNQVFVFMIAGLIFALIMIFGYQAITGFIDTSEDVLFTKFKTTIESDVQKIHTDFGSIRKKTYTLPSTYEEVCFVNMDKPYSQECNIGLLACDTWKTSEGYKSVDQNVFLKPSASTIKVAPITLTDVEDKPLDFLCVKTVNGGFTIILEGKGDHAVISPTS
;
A
#
# COMPACT_ATOMS: atom_id res chain seq x y z
N MET A 1 -72.94 -5.25 3.96
CA MET A 1 -71.61 -4.67 4.29
C MET A 1 -70.53 -5.55 3.69
N ASN A 2 -69.91 -5.07 2.60
CA ASN A 2 -69.10 -5.86 1.67
C ASN A 2 -67.64 -6.00 2.17
N LYS A 3 -67.34 -7.03 2.97
CA LYS A 3 -65.98 -7.32 3.48
C LYS A 3 -64.97 -7.78 2.40
N LYS A 4 -65.42 -8.05 1.17
CA LYS A 4 -64.59 -8.56 0.07
C LYS A 4 -63.69 -7.50 -0.60
N GLY A 5 -64.00 -6.20 -0.46
CA GLY A 5 -63.19 -5.12 -1.02
C GLY A 5 -61.94 -4.75 -0.20
N LEU A 6 -61.94 -5.02 1.12
CA LEU A 6 -60.80 -4.73 2.00
C LEU A 6 -59.63 -5.71 1.82
N ALA A 7 -59.90 -6.99 1.54
CA ALA A 7 -58.86 -8.00 1.38
C ALA A 7 -58.01 -7.80 0.11
N VAL A 8 -58.63 -7.36 -0.99
CA VAL A 8 -57.92 -7.11 -2.26
C VAL A 8 -56.97 -5.92 -2.16
N ASN A 9 -57.37 -4.87 -1.43
CA ASN A 9 -56.54 -3.69 -1.20
C ASN A 9 -55.32 -4.02 -0.33
N GLN A 10 -55.49 -4.87 0.68
CA GLN A 10 -54.41 -5.28 1.57
C GLN A 10 -53.33 -6.11 0.84
N VAL A 11 -53.72 -7.01 -0.07
CA VAL A 11 -52.77 -7.81 -0.87
C VAL A 11 -51.94 -6.91 -1.80
N PHE A 12 -52.57 -5.91 -2.42
CA PHE A 12 -51.89 -4.98 -3.31
C PHE A 12 -50.83 -4.12 -2.58
N VAL A 13 -51.15 -3.66 -1.37
CA VAL A 13 -50.21 -2.88 -0.52
C VAL A 13 -48.99 -3.71 -0.15
N PHE A 14 -49.16 -4.99 0.20
CA PHE A 14 -48.01 -5.85 0.51
C PHE A 14 -47.12 -6.14 -0.70
N MET A 15 -47.71 -6.23 -1.90
CA MET A 15 -46.93 -6.36 -3.14
C MET A 15 -46.03 -5.13 -3.37
N ILE A 16 -46.60 -3.93 -3.23
CA ILE A 16 -45.85 -2.67 -3.39
C ILE A 16 -44.76 -2.55 -2.31
N ALA A 17 -45.09 -2.87 -1.05
CA ALA A 17 -44.13 -2.82 0.05
C ALA A 17 -42.94 -3.77 -0.18
N GLY A 18 -43.20 -4.97 -0.70
CA GLY A 18 -42.15 -5.93 -1.07
C GLY A 18 -41.24 -5.41 -2.18
N LEU A 19 -41.81 -4.76 -3.21
CA LEU A 19 -41.05 -4.12 -4.29
C LEU A 19 -40.15 -2.99 -3.79
N ILE A 20 -40.68 -2.12 -2.91
CA ILE A 20 -39.91 -1.03 -2.32
C ILE A 20 -38.78 -1.60 -1.45
N PHE A 21 -39.05 -2.64 -0.65
CA PHE A 21 -38.04 -3.28 0.18
C PHE A 21 -36.92 -3.93 -0.65
N ALA A 22 -37.28 -4.59 -1.76
CA ALA A 22 -36.30 -5.16 -2.70
C ALA A 22 -35.41 -4.07 -3.32
N LEU A 23 -36.00 -2.95 -3.75
CA LEU A 23 -35.24 -1.81 -4.28
C LEU A 23 -34.31 -1.22 -3.22
N ILE A 24 -34.79 -1.02 -1.99
CA ILE A 24 -33.95 -0.51 -0.89
C ILE A 24 -32.78 -1.45 -0.60
N MET A 25 -32.98 -2.78 -0.62
CA MET A 25 -31.87 -3.73 -0.45
C MET A 25 -30.86 -3.66 -1.59
N ILE A 26 -31.31 -3.56 -2.84
CA ILE A 26 -30.41 -3.47 -4.01
C ILE A 26 -29.55 -2.20 -3.93
N PHE A 27 -30.19 -1.04 -3.72
CA PHE A 27 -29.48 0.23 -3.59
C PHE A 27 -28.63 0.29 -2.32
N GLY A 28 -29.13 -0.24 -1.21
CA GLY A 28 -28.40 -0.32 0.05
C GLY A 28 -27.15 -1.17 -0.06
N TYR A 29 -27.21 -2.32 -0.75
CA TYR A 29 -26.06 -3.18 -0.97
C TYR A 29 -24.99 -2.49 -1.85
N GLN A 30 -25.39 -1.92 -2.99
CA GLN A 30 -24.46 -1.19 -3.87
C GLN A 30 -23.81 0.01 -3.18
N ALA A 31 -24.58 0.73 -2.36
CA ALA A 31 -24.08 1.86 -1.60
C ALA A 31 -23.11 1.45 -0.48
N ILE A 32 -23.13 0.21 0.02
CA ILE A 32 -22.19 -0.24 1.06
C ILE A 32 -20.89 -0.77 0.43
N THR A 33 -20.98 -1.55 -0.65
CA THR A 33 -19.78 -2.15 -1.28
C THR A 33 -18.84 -1.12 -1.88
N GLY A 34 -19.35 -0.02 -2.44
CA GLY A 34 -18.50 1.04 -3.02
C GLY A 34 -17.62 1.80 -2.02
N PHE A 35 -18.00 1.85 -0.73
CA PHE A 35 -17.20 2.55 0.29
C PHE A 35 -16.04 1.74 0.84
N ILE A 36 -16.10 0.40 0.78
CA ILE A 36 -15.06 -0.47 1.33
C ILE A 36 -13.81 -0.43 0.45
N ASP A 37 -13.96 -0.60 -0.87
CA ASP A 37 -12.83 -0.58 -1.82
C ASP A 37 -12.13 0.79 -1.85
N THR A 38 -12.91 1.87 -1.73
CA THR A 38 -12.38 3.24 -1.66
C THR A 38 -11.49 3.45 -0.43
N SER A 39 -11.69 2.70 0.65
CA SER A 39 -10.92 2.87 1.89
C SER A 39 -9.49 2.31 1.80
N GLU A 40 -9.30 1.16 1.15
CA GLU A 40 -7.97 0.56 0.96
C GLU A 40 -7.12 1.38 -0.02
N ASP A 41 -7.71 1.89 -1.10
CA ASP A 41 -7.04 2.77 -2.06
C ASP A 41 -6.56 4.08 -1.41
N VAL A 42 -7.34 4.63 -0.49
CA VAL A 42 -6.96 5.82 0.29
C VAL A 42 -5.81 5.51 1.24
N LEU A 43 -5.82 4.34 1.90
CA LEU A 43 -4.71 3.90 2.76
C LEU A 43 -3.42 3.70 1.95
N PHE A 44 -3.51 3.06 0.78
CA PHE A 44 -2.38 2.90 -0.11
C PHE A 44 -1.84 4.26 -0.59
N THR A 45 -2.72 5.16 -1.03
CA THR A 45 -2.32 6.50 -1.48
C THR A 45 -1.64 7.27 -0.36
N LYS A 46 -2.19 7.21 0.86
CA LYS A 46 -1.59 7.84 2.03
C LYS A 46 -0.21 7.25 2.33
N PHE A 47 -0.08 5.92 2.30
CA PHE A 47 1.19 5.23 2.47
C PHE A 47 2.22 5.72 1.44
N LYS A 48 1.89 5.62 0.15
CA LYS A 48 2.73 6.04 -0.98
C LYS A 48 3.18 7.49 -0.83
N THR A 49 2.26 8.43 -0.66
CA THR A 49 2.60 9.84 -0.50
C THR A 49 3.45 10.10 0.75
N THR A 50 3.18 9.40 1.86
CA THR A 50 3.92 9.62 3.11
C THR A 50 5.35 9.10 2.99
N ILE A 51 5.56 7.90 2.47
CA ILE A 51 6.91 7.32 2.33
C ILE A 51 7.75 8.09 1.30
N GLU A 52 7.15 8.46 0.17
CA GLU A 52 7.81 9.30 -0.84
C GLU A 52 8.22 10.64 -0.23
N SER A 53 7.33 11.30 0.51
CA SER A 53 7.62 12.59 1.15
C SER A 53 8.66 12.47 2.27
N ASP A 54 8.59 11.45 3.11
CA ASP A 54 9.50 11.27 4.23
C ASP A 54 10.93 10.99 3.75
N VAL A 55 11.10 10.10 2.76
CA VAL A 55 12.41 9.83 2.17
C VAL A 55 12.91 11.05 1.38
N GLN A 56 12.04 11.72 0.62
CA GLN A 56 12.40 12.96 -0.10
C GLN A 56 12.83 14.08 0.84
N LYS A 57 12.26 14.19 2.03
CA LYS A 57 12.67 15.21 3.00
C LYS A 57 13.97 14.85 3.71
N ILE A 58 14.13 13.58 4.09
CA ILE A 58 15.26 13.18 4.92
C ILE A 58 16.55 12.99 4.13
N HIS A 59 16.49 12.60 2.85
CA HIS A 59 17.72 12.33 2.09
C HIS A 59 18.63 13.56 1.98
N THR A 60 18.07 14.78 1.93
CA THR A 60 18.84 16.04 1.91
C THR A 60 19.21 16.57 3.30
N ASP A 61 18.58 16.05 4.35
CA ASP A 61 18.74 16.47 5.75
C ASP A 61 19.91 15.70 6.38
N PHE A 62 21.14 16.08 6.02
CA PHE A 62 22.37 15.37 6.41
C PHE A 62 22.47 15.19 7.93
N GLY A 63 22.69 13.95 8.37
CA GLY A 63 22.86 13.58 9.78
C GLY A 63 21.56 13.45 10.57
N SER A 64 20.40 13.72 9.95
CA SER A 64 19.10 13.50 10.58
C SER A 64 18.73 12.02 10.56
N ILE A 65 18.34 11.51 11.73
CA ILE A 65 17.86 10.13 11.92
C ILE A 65 16.41 10.18 12.38
N ARG A 66 15.51 9.44 11.71
CA ARG A 66 14.08 9.38 12.04
C ARG A 66 13.58 7.94 12.03
N LYS A 67 13.03 7.49 13.15
CA LYS A 67 12.26 6.24 13.23
C LYS A 67 10.84 6.52 12.71
N LYS A 68 10.41 5.80 11.66
CA LYS A 68 9.12 6.00 11.00
C LYS A 68 8.34 4.71 10.95
N THR A 69 7.09 4.79 11.40
CA THR A 69 6.11 3.70 11.28
C THR A 69 5.12 4.05 10.18
N TYR A 70 4.92 3.12 9.26
CA TYR A 70 3.97 3.24 8.16
C TYR A 70 2.86 2.21 8.33
N THR A 71 1.64 2.61 7.96
CA THR A 71 0.48 1.73 7.90
C THR A 71 0.24 1.34 6.45
N LEU A 72 0.03 0.06 6.19
CA LEU A 72 -0.34 -0.49 4.90
C LEU A 72 -1.80 -1.00 4.94
N PRO A 73 -2.50 -1.01 3.80
CA PRO A 73 -3.72 -1.78 3.63
C PRO A 73 -3.53 -3.25 4.05
N SER A 74 -4.59 -3.88 4.55
CA SER A 74 -4.61 -5.28 4.96
C SER A 74 -4.21 -6.27 3.86
N THR A 75 -4.34 -5.85 2.61
CA THR A 75 -3.98 -6.63 1.43
C THR A 75 -2.49 -6.82 1.23
N TYR A 76 -1.62 -6.02 1.88
CA TYR A 76 -0.16 -6.10 1.72
C TYR A 76 0.54 -6.62 2.98
N GLU A 77 1.38 -7.63 2.79
CA GLU A 77 2.06 -8.35 3.88
C GLU A 77 3.54 -7.97 4.04
N GLU A 78 4.16 -7.49 2.97
CA GLU A 78 5.59 -7.20 2.95
C GLU A 78 5.90 -6.02 2.04
N VAL A 79 6.87 -5.21 2.45
CA VAL A 79 7.46 -4.12 1.66
C VAL A 79 8.95 -4.38 1.46
N CYS A 80 9.42 -4.27 0.23
CA CYS A 80 10.80 -4.49 -0.15
C CYS A 80 11.39 -3.22 -0.77
N PHE A 81 12.50 -2.77 -0.22
CA PHE A 81 13.32 -1.67 -0.73
C PHE A 81 14.48 -2.24 -1.53
N VAL A 82 14.83 -1.60 -2.65
CA VAL A 82 15.94 -2.03 -3.50
C VAL A 82 16.87 -0.86 -3.76
N ASN A 83 18.16 -1.06 -3.53
CA ASN A 83 19.17 -0.10 -3.94
C ASN A 83 19.46 -0.27 -5.43
N MET A 84 18.84 0.59 -6.25
CA MET A 84 18.93 0.51 -7.71
C MET A 84 20.30 0.91 -8.26
N ASP A 85 21.16 1.55 -7.45
CA ASP A 85 22.54 1.88 -7.84
C ASP A 85 23.52 0.72 -7.57
N LYS A 86 23.04 -0.37 -6.96
CA LYS A 86 23.80 -1.63 -6.81
C LYS A 86 23.61 -2.54 -8.02
N PRO A 87 24.68 -3.24 -8.46
CA PRO A 87 24.55 -4.21 -9.53
C PRO A 87 23.58 -5.32 -9.13
N TYR A 88 22.81 -5.81 -10.10
CA TYR A 88 21.85 -6.89 -9.89
C TYR A 88 22.51 -8.12 -9.25
N SER A 89 22.00 -8.53 -8.09
CA SER A 89 22.40 -9.80 -7.46
C SER A 89 21.67 -10.97 -8.11
N GLN A 90 22.40 -12.03 -8.45
CA GLN A 90 21.80 -13.24 -9.05
C GLN A 90 20.79 -13.93 -8.13
N GLU A 91 20.84 -13.66 -6.82
CA GLU A 91 19.96 -14.23 -5.79
C GLU A 91 18.79 -13.29 -5.43
N CYS A 92 18.08 -12.80 -6.43
CA CYS A 92 16.93 -11.93 -6.21
C CYS A 92 15.69 -12.74 -5.80
N ASN A 93 15.24 -12.60 -4.55
CA ASN A 93 14.08 -13.31 -3.97
C ASN A 93 12.97 -12.37 -3.46
N ILE A 94 12.97 -11.12 -3.94
CA ILE A 94 12.03 -10.07 -3.54
C ILE A 94 10.74 -10.02 -4.38
N GLY A 95 10.64 -10.86 -5.41
CA GLY A 95 9.46 -10.99 -6.28
C GLY A 95 9.78 -10.72 -7.75
N LEU A 96 9.00 -11.31 -8.66
CA LEU A 96 9.28 -11.27 -10.10
C LEU A 96 9.42 -9.85 -10.65
N LEU A 97 8.48 -8.97 -10.33
CA LEU A 97 8.47 -7.58 -10.81
C LEU A 97 9.70 -6.80 -10.32
N ALA A 98 10.04 -6.95 -9.04
CA ALA A 98 11.17 -6.26 -8.43
C ALA A 98 12.49 -6.74 -9.00
N CYS A 99 12.65 -8.05 -9.17
CA CYS A 99 13.84 -8.65 -9.77
C CYS A 99 14.01 -8.26 -11.24
N ASP A 100 12.93 -8.27 -12.02
CA ASP A 100 12.98 -7.86 -13.42
C ASP A 100 13.33 -6.37 -13.58
N THR A 101 12.72 -5.51 -12.75
CA THR A 101 13.02 -4.07 -12.72
C THR A 101 14.48 -3.83 -12.36
N TRP A 102 14.99 -4.51 -11.33
CA TRP A 102 16.38 -4.33 -10.89
C TRP A 102 17.38 -4.88 -11.94
N LYS A 103 17.08 -6.03 -12.54
CA LYS A 103 17.93 -6.65 -13.57
C LYS A 103 18.08 -5.79 -14.83
N THR A 104 17.02 -5.08 -15.21
CA THR A 104 16.98 -4.23 -16.40
C THR A 104 17.38 -2.77 -16.13
N SER A 105 17.58 -2.41 -14.87
CA SER A 105 17.97 -1.06 -14.47
C SER A 105 19.43 -0.71 -14.78
N GLU A 106 19.68 0.56 -15.09
CA GLU A 106 20.99 1.18 -15.25
C GLU A 106 21.26 2.18 -14.10
N GLY A 107 20.69 1.93 -12.92
CA GLY A 107 20.74 2.84 -11.76
C GLY A 107 19.36 3.39 -11.38
N TYR A 108 19.30 4.09 -10.24
CA TYR A 108 18.06 4.69 -9.73
C TYR A 108 17.34 5.60 -10.74
N LYS A 109 18.10 6.33 -11.56
CA LYS A 109 17.53 7.29 -12.52
C LYS A 109 16.77 6.60 -13.66
N SER A 110 17.07 5.35 -13.98
CA SER A 110 16.46 4.64 -15.11
C SER A 110 15.16 3.91 -14.77
N VAL A 111 14.72 3.93 -13.51
CA VAL A 111 13.55 3.16 -13.04
C VAL A 111 12.43 4.06 -12.54
N ASP A 112 11.19 3.59 -12.62
CA ASP A 112 10.01 4.32 -12.11
C ASP A 112 9.58 3.87 -10.72
N GLN A 113 10.30 2.94 -10.10
CA GLN A 113 10.03 2.45 -8.76
C GLN A 113 11.27 1.79 -8.15
N ASN A 114 11.41 1.91 -6.84
CA ASN A 114 12.46 1.26 -6.02
C ASN A 114 11.93 0.71 -4.70
N VAL A 115 10.60 0.73 -4.52
CA VAL A 115 9.88 0.13 -3.40
C VAL A 115 8.79 -0.77 -3.97
N PHE A 116 8.74 -2.01 -3.50
CA PHE A 116 7.86 -3.05 -3.99
C PHE A 116 7.04 -3.62 -2.84
N LEU A 117 5.77 -3.94 -3.09
CA LEU A 117 4.90 -4.60 -2.10
C LEU A 117 4.65 -6.06 -2.52
N LYS A 118 4.36 -6.92 -1.54
CA LYS A 118 3.79 -8.25 -1.77
C LYS A 118 2.40 -8.35 -1.14
N PRO A 119 1.36 -8.73 -1.92
CA PRO A 119 1.34 -8.87 -3.39
C PRO A 119 1.65 -7.53 -4.12
N SER A 120 2.00 -7.60 -5.40
CA SER A 120 2.43 -6.42 -6.17
C SER A 120 1.37 -5.31 -6.18
N ALA A 121 1.83 -4.07 -6.03
CA ALA A 121 0.99 -2.87 -6.04
C ALA A 121 1.31 -1.97 -7.22
N SER A 122 0.68 -0.78 -7.24
CA SER A 122 1.12 0.31 -8.12
C SER A 122 2.51 0.82 -7.76
N THR A 123 3.14 1.54 -8.69
CA THR A 123 4.54 1.97 -8.59
C THR A 123 4.78 2.90 -7.41
N ILE A 124 5.88 2.71 -6.68
CA ILE A 124 6.32 3.58 -5.59
C ILE A 124 7.79 3.92 -5.83
N LYS A 125 8.09 5.23 -5.94
CA LYS A 125 9.45 5.72 -6.17
C LYS A 125 9.83 6.73 -5.10
N VAL A 126 10.71 6.29 -4.22
CA VAL A 126 11.32 7.17 -3.21
C VAL A 126 12.64 7.73 -3.74
N ALA A 127 13.19 8.77 -3.11
CA ALA A 127 14.51 9.32 -3.45
C ALA A 127 15.62 8.25 -3.42
N PRO A 128 16.85 8.53 -3.91
CA PRO A 128 17.96 7.57 -3.83
C PRO A 128 18.13 7.02 -2.41
N ILE A 129 18.30 5.69 -2.32
CA ILE A 129 18.42 4.99 -1.04
C ILE A 129 19.60 4.03 -1.05
N THR A 130 20.21 3.87 0.12
CA THR A 130 21.08 2.75 0.45
C THR A 130 20.49 1.98 1.62
N LEU A 131 20.87 0.71 1.75
CA LEU A 131 20.22 -0.21 2.69
C LEU A 131 21.30 -0.82 3.59
N THR A 132 20.96 -0.96 4.87
CA THR A 132 21.83 -1.61 5.86
C THR A 132 21.03 -2.56 6.74
N ASP A 133 21.71 -3.57 7.27
CA ASP A 133 21.14 -4.44 8.30
C ASP A 133 21.21 -3.79 9.70
N VAL A 134 20.86 -4.56 10.73
CA VAL A 134 20.90 -4.09 12.14
C VAL A 134 22.33 -3.84 12.65
N GLU A 135 23.34 -4.39 11.97
CA GLU A 135 24.77 -4.26 12.30
C GLU A 135 25.49 -3.27 11.34
N ASP A 136 24.74 -2.39 10.68
CA ASP A 136 25.22 -1.40 9.70
C ASP A 136 25.94 -2.01 8.47
N LYS A 137 25.71 -3.29 8.17
CA LYS A 137 26.28 -3.94 6.97
C LYS A 137 25.46 -3.59 5.74
N PRO A 138 26.09 -3.29 4.60
CA PRO A 138 25.38 -2.91 3.39
C PRO A 138 24.55 -4.08 2.85
N LEU A 139 23.32 -3.77 2.43
CA LEU A 139 22.41 -4.67 1.76
C LEU A 139 22.08 -4.16 0.35
N ASP A 140 21.79 -5.08 -0.56
CA ASP A 140 21.31 -4.72 -1.90
C ASP A 140 19.79 -4.51 -1.92
N PHE A 141 19.07 -5.26 -1.10
CA PHE A 141 17.64 -5.10 -0.86
C PHE A 141 17.29 -5.37 0.61
N LEU A 142 16.16 -4.83 1.07
CA LEU A 142 15.64 -4.99 2.43
C LEU A 142 14.14 -5.21 2.35
N CYS A 143 13.67 -6.38 2.77
CA CYS A 143 12.24 -6.67 2.88
C CYS A 143 11.81 -6.67 4.35
N VAL A 144 10.72 -5.94 4.64
CA VAL A 144 10.14 -5.80 5.97
C VAL A 144 8.71 -6.30 5.92
N LYS A 145 8.40 -7.29 6.76
CA LYS A 145 7.04 -7.79 6.92
C LYS A 145 6.21 -6.83 7.77
N THR A 146 4.93 -6.73 7.45
CA THR A 146 3.98 -5.96 8.25
C THR A 146 3.58 -6.75 9.50
N VAL A 147 3.43 -6.05 10.62
CA VAL A 147 2.90 -6.57 11.88
C VAL A 147 1.71 -5.70 12.24
N ASN A 148 0.52 -6.30 12.39
CA ASN A 148 -0.74 -5.58 12.65
C ASN A 148 -1.03 -4.46 11.64
N GLY A 149 -0.75 -4.68 10.35
CA GLY A 149 -1.01 -3.72 9.27
C GLY A 149 -0.02 -2.56 9.19
N GLY A 150 1.13 -2.63 9.85
CA GLY A 150 2.18 -1.62 9.72
C GLY A 150 3.59 -2.18 9.85
N PHE A 151 4.58 -1.37 9.47
CA PHE A 151 5.99 -1.70 9.63
C PHE A 151 6.76 -0.45 10.08
N THR A 152 7.92 -0.67 10.71
CA THR A 152 8.78 0.43 11.17
C THR A 152 10.17 0.29 10.59
N ILE A 153 10.72 1.40 10.12
CA ILE A 153 12.09 1.51 9.63
C ILE A 153 12.77 2.74 10.22
N ILE A 154 14.09 2.72 10.22
CA ILE A 154 14.92 3.88 10.53
C ILE A 154 15.36 4.49 9.20
N LEU A 155 15.22 5.80 9.10
CA LEU A 155 15.70 6.60 7.97
C LEU A 155 16.83 7.50 8.46
N GLU A 156 17.94 7.53 7.76
CA GLU A 156 19.05 8.47 8.00
C GLU A 156 19.35 9.27 6.72
N GLY A 157 19.51 10.59 6.84
CA GLY A 157 19.87 11.48 5.74
C GLY A 157 21.37 11.58 5.51
N LYS A 158 21.84 11.40 4.26
CA LYS A 158 23.25 11.53 3.86
C LYS A 158 23.52 12.69 2.90
N GLY A 159 22.53 13.52 2.61
CA GLY A 159 22.62 14.72 1.75
C GLY A 159 22.27 14.45 0.28
N ASP A 160 22.68 13.30 -0.25
CA ASP A 160 22.43 12.85 -1.63
C ASP A 160 21.51 11.62 -1.71
N HIS A 161 21.43 10.84 -0.63
CA HIS A 161 20.58 9.67 -0.49
C HIS A 161 20.12 9.48 0.98
N ALA A 162 19.15 8.61 1.19
CA ALA A 162 18.75 8.17 2.52
C ALA A 162 19.24 6.74 2.80
N VAL A 163 19.75 6.47 4.00
CA VAL A 163 20.00 5.09 4.46
C VAL A 163 18.72 4.58 5.11
N ILE A 164 18.30 3.37 4.72
CA ILE A 164 17.19 2.66 5.37
C ILE A 164 17.76 1.45 6.11
N SER A 165 17.35 1.30 7.38
CA SER A 165 17.65 0.12 8.19
C SER A 165 16.41 -0.38 8.93
N PRO A 166 16.33 -1.69 9.23
CA PRO A 166 15.26 -2.25 10.04
C PRO A 166 15.38 -1.79 11.49
N THR A 167 14.26 -1.78 12.21
CA THR A 167 14.29 -1.61 13.66
C THR A 167 14.69 -2.91 14.34
N SER A 168 15.70 -2.88 15.21
CA SER A 168 16.02 -3.98 16.14
C SER A 168 14.86 -4.40 17.02
#